data_AF-A0A1Y1M2B9-F1
#
_entry.id   AF-A0A1Y1M2B9-F1
#
_cell.length_a   1.000
_cell.length_b   1.000
_cell.length_c   1.000
_cell.angle_alpha   90.00
_cell.angle_beta   90.00
_cell.angle_gamma   90.00
#
_symmetry.space_group_name_H-M   'P 1'
#
loop_
_entity.id
_entity.type
_entity.pdbx_description
1 polymer ?
#
loop_
_entity_poly.entity_id
_entity_poly.type
_entity_poly.pdbx_seq_one_letter_code
_entity_poly.pdbx_strand_id
1 'polypeptide(L)'
;MARNAEKAMTTLARWRAAQLGESDKHKKRRPYLATECKNLYACEKWRMQIIREIAKKVAQIQNAGLGEFRIRDLNDEINKLLREKRHWEVQIKDLGGPDYQRVGPKMLDHEGKEVPGNKGYKYFGAAKELPGVRELFEQEPPLPPRKTRAELMKDIDADYYGYRDDDDGILIPLEQVDLRYIRFYDSST
;
A
#
# COMPACT_ATOMS: atom_id res chain seq x y z
N MET A 1 31.36 -2.25 -43.83
CA MET A 1 30.62 -1.05 -43.36
C MET A 1 30.86 -0.87 -41.87
N ALA A 2 31.28 0.31 -41.41
CA ALA A 2 31.51 0.61 -40.00
C ALA A 2 30.21 0.53 -39.16
N ARG A 3 30.33 0.16 -37.88
CA ARG A 3 29.17 0.06 -36.95
C ARG A 3 28.55 1.43 -36.71
N ASN A 4 27.27 1.48 -36.35
CA ASN A 4 26.55 2.75 -36.17
C ASN A 4 27.22 3.66 -35.11
N ALA A 5 27.79 3.07 -34.06
CA ALA A 5 28.56 3.79 -33.04
C ALA A 5 29.82 4.47 -33.62
N GLU A 6 30.50 3.84 -34.57
CA GLU A 6 31.70 4.39 -35.21
C GLU A 6 31.32 5.53 -36.17
N LYS A 7 30.23 5.37 -36.92
CA LYS A 7 29.68 6.42 -37.80
C LYS A 7 29.25 7.66 -37.00
N ALA A 8 28.68 7.46 -35.81
CA ALA A 8 28.29 8.55 -34.90
C ALA A 8 29.47 9.29 -34.28
N MET A 9 30.67 8.69 -34.27
CA MET A 9 31.89 9.28 -33.71
C MET A 9 32.75 10.02 -34.73
N THR A 10 32.34 10.07 -36.00
CA THR A 10 33.06 10.78 -37.05
C THR A 10 33.06 12.30 -36.82
N THR A 11 34.09 12.98 -37.34
CA THR A 11 34.25 14.43 -37.23
C THR A 11 33.06 15.19 -37.81
N LEU A 12 32.52 14.74 -38.95
CA LEU A 12 31.33 15.31 -39.57
C LEU A 12 30.08 15.11 -38.71
N ALA A 13 29.88 13.92 -38.12
CA ALA A 13 28.75 13.66 -37.23
C ALA A 13 28.82 14.53 -35.96
N ARG A 14 30.01 14.67 -35.36
CA ARG A 14 30.24 15.55 -34.20
C ARG A 14 30.03 17.03 -34.54
N TRP A 15 30.50 17.47 -35.70
CA TRP A 15 30.32 18.85 -36.17
C TRP A 15 28.84 19.17 -36.44
N ARG A 16 28.10 18.27 -37.09
CA ARG A 16 26.65 18.41 -37.27
C ARG A 16 25.90 18.44 -35.94
N ALA A 17 26.27 17.57 -35.00
CA ALA A 17 25.68 17.55 -33.67
C ALA A 17 25.97 18.87 -32.91
N ALA A 18 27.17 19.44 -33.04
CA ALA A 18 27.50 20.73 -32.47
C ALA A 18 26.70 21.88 -33.09
N GLN A 19 26.50 21.88 -34.41
CA GLN A 19 25.73 22.90 -35.11
C GLN A 19 24.23 22.85 -34.76
N LEU A 20 23.68 21.65 -34.57
CA LEU A 20 22.29 21.43 -34.16
C LEU A 20 22.06 21.70 -32.66
N GLY A 21 23.09 22.10 -31.90
CA GLY A 21 23.03 22.25 -30.44
C GLY A 21 22.80 20.92 -29.71
N GLU A 22 23.01 19.78 -30.38
CA GLU A 22 22.90 18.45 -29.78
C GLU A 22 24.12 18.08 -28.93
N SER A 23 25.25 18.79 -29.05
CA SER A 23 26.43 18.61 -28.20
C SER A 23 26.17 18.90 -26.72
N ASP A 24 25.17 19.74 -26.41
CA ASP A 24 24.72 20.04 -25.03
C ASP A 24 23.72 19.00 -24.49
N LYS A 25 23.50 17.90 -25.21
CA LYS A 25 22.79 16.71 -24.69
C LYS A 25 23.68 15.83 -23.81
N HIS A 26 24.65 16.40 -23.10
CA HIS A 26 24.84 15.94 -21.72
C HIS A 26 23.53 16.25 -21.02
N LYS A 27 22.53 15.35 -21.15
CA LYS A 27 21.21 15.47 -20.56
C LYS A 27 21.44 16.03 -19.18
N LYS A 28 21.09 17.32 -18.98
CA LYS A 28 21.39 18.01 -17.72
C LYS A 28 20.99 17.04 -16.63
N ARG A 29 21.94 16.65 -15.77
CA ARG A 29 21.59 15.67 -14.75
C ARG A 29 20.57 16.33 -13.85
N ARG A 30 19.55 15.57 -13.48
CA ARG A 30 18.58 16.02 -12.50
C ARG A 30 19.36 16.43 -11.23
N PRO A 31 19.11 17.63 -10.68
CA PRO A 31 19.72 18.05 -9.42
C PRO A 31 19.45 17.01 -8.33
N TYR A 32 20.39 16.82 -7.40
CA TYR A 32 20.22 15.88 -6.30
C TYR A 32 19.16 16.38 -5.31
N LEU A 33 19.16 17.69 -5.03
CA LEU A 33 18.19 18.35 -4.16
C LEU A 33 17.11 19.03 -5.01
N ALA A 34 15.86 18.65 -4.79
CA ALA A 34 14.72 19.29 -5.46
C ALA A 34 14.60 20.78 -5.10
N THR A 35 14.96 21.15 -3.87
CA THR A 35 14.91 22.52 -3.31
C THR A 35 15.80 23.52 -4.03
N GLU A 36 16.86 23.08 -4.70
CA GLU A 36 17.72 23.95 -5.50
C GLU A 36 17.02 24.47 -6.77
N CYS A 37 15.99 23.76 -7.24
CA CYS A 37 15.27 24.13 -8.43
C CYS A 37 14.14 25.12 -8.08
N LYS A 38 14.28 26.37 -8.54
CA LYS A 38 13.29 27.44 -8.35
C LYS A 38 12.33 27.63 -9.53
N ASN A 39 12.50 26.88 -10.61
CA ASN A 39 11.69 27.00 -11.82
C ASN A 39 10.67 25.87 -11.88
N LEU A 40 9.38 26.21 -11.79
CA LEU A 40 8.26 25.27 -11.82
C LEU A 40 8.31 24.33 -13.05
N TYR A 41 8.55 24.88 -14.25
CA TYR A 41 8.61 24.11 -15.48
C TYR A 41 9.75 23.08 -15.46
N ALA A 42 10.89 23.45 -14.88
CA ALA A 42 12.01 22.53 -14.72
C ALA A 42 11.68 21.41 -13.72
N CYS A 43 11.03 21.73 -12.60
CA CYS A 43 10.58 20.73 -11.62
C CYS A 43 9.60 19.71 -12.24
N GLU A 44 8.62 20.17 -13.01
CA GLU A 44 7.68 19.29 -13.72
C GLU A 44 8.38 18.39 -14.74
N LYS A 45 9.36 18.93 -15.48
CA LYS A 45 10.20 18.15 -16.41
C LYS A 45 10.96 17.04 -15.68
N TRP A 46 11.56 17.33 -14.53
CA TRP A 46 12.28 16.33 -13.73
C TRP A 46 11.35 15.27 -13.14
N ARG A 47 10.17 15.68 -12.65
CA ARG A 47 9.12 14.75 -12.22
C ARG A 47 8.72 13.79 -13.33
N MET A 48 8.49 14.29 -14.54
CA MET A 48 8.13 13.46 -15.70
C MET A 48 9.27 12.54 -16.14
N GLN A 49 10.53 12.96 -15.95
CA GLN A 49 11.66 12.06 -16.16
C GLN A 49 11.68 10.91 -15.15
N ILE A 50 11.46 11.18 -13.86
CA ILE A 50 11.40 10.14 -12.82
C ILE A 50 10.29 9.13 -13.13
N ILE A 51 9.10 9.61 -13.52
CA ILE A 51 7.97 8.74 -13.87
C ILE A 51 8.34 7.79 -15.02
N ARG A 52 9.03 8.29 -16.06
CA ARG A 52 9.51 7.45 -17.17
C ARG A 52 10.59 6.46 -16.75
N GLU A 53 11.47 6.83 -15.82
CA GLU A 53 12.47 5.93 -15.25
C GLU A 53 11.81 4.80 -14.43
N ILE A 54 10.80 5.13 -13.63
CA ILE A 54 10.02 4.14 -12.87
C ILE A 54 9.30 3.19 -13.84
N ALA A 55 8.57 3.70 -14.83
CA ALA A 55 7.82 2.87 -15.78
C ALA A 55 8.72 1.85 -16.50
N LYS A 56 9.94 2.25 -16.88
CA LYS A 56 10.93 1.32 -17.48
C LYS A 56 11.37 0.24 -16.50
N LYS A 57 11.61 0.57 -15.24
CA LYS A 57 12.01 -0.40 -14.22
C LYS A 57 10.87 -1.34 -13.83
N VAL A 58 9.64 -0.83 -13.75
CA VAL A 58 8.45 -1.67 -13.55
C VAL A 58 8.34 -2.68 -14.68
N ALA A 59 8.43 -2.24 -15.94
CA ALA A 59 8.41 -3.16 -17.09
C ALA A 59 9.55 -4.20 -17.05
N GLN A 60 10.71 -3.87 -16.48
CA GLN A 60 11.79 -4.83 -16.27
C GLN A 60 11.47 -5.86 -15.17
N ILE A 61 10.89 -5.43 -14.04
CA ILE A 61 10.52 -6.32 -12.91
C ILE A 61 9.39 -7.28 -13.27
N GLN A 62 8.48 -6.91 -14.18
CA GLN A 62 7.43 -7.84 -14.63
C GLN A 62 7.98 -9.12 -15.29
N ASN A 63 9.23 -9.09 -15.77
CA ASN A 63 9.88 -10.28 -16.31
C ASN A 63 10.39 -11.18 -15.16
N ALA A 64 9.59 -12.16 -14.76
CA ALA A 64 9.91 -13.11 -13.68
C ALA A 64 11.18 -13.97 -13.93
N GLY A 65 11.71 -13.98 -15.15
CA GLY A 65 12.99 -14.64 -15.49
C GLY A 65 14.25 -13.88 -15.04
N LEU A 66 14.12 -12.67 -14.48
CA LEU A 66 15.24 -12.00 -13.82
C LEU A 66 15.51 -12.71 -12.49
N GLY A 67 16.76 -13.10 -12.23
CA GLY A 67 17.11 -13.73 -10.95
C GLY A 67 16.70 -12.89 -9.74
N GLU A 68 16.42 -13.55 -8.62
CA GLU A 68 15.87 -12.95 -7.39
C GLU A 68 16.64 -11.70 -6.91
N PHE A 69 17.98 -11.75 -6.88
CA PHE A 69 18.80 -10.61 -6.50
C PHE A 69 18.54 -9.38 -7.37
N ARG A 70 18.41 -9.58 -8.68
CA ARG A 70 18.15 -8.49 -9.62
C ARG A 70 16.76 -7.89 -9.43
N ILE A 71 15.76 -8.72 -9.13
CA ILE A 71 14.40 -8.26 -8.83
C ILE A 71 14.41 -7.40 -7.56
N ARG A 72 15.14 -7.81 -6.51
CA ARG A 72 15.28 -7.01 -5.27
C ARG A 72 15.92 -5.65 -5.55
N ASP A 73 17.05 -5.62 -6.25
CA ASP A 73 17.74 -4.37 -6.61
C ASP A 73 16.83 -3.44 -7.40
N LEU A 74 16.11 -3.98 -8.40
CA LEU A 74 15.18 -3.18 -9.19
C LEU A 74 14.04 -2.63 -8.32
N ASN A 75 13.53 -3.40 -7.36
CA ASN A 75 12.48 -2.96 -6.45
C ASN A 75 12.98 -1.83 -5.54
N ASP A 76 14.19 -1.93 -5.02
CA ASP A 76 14.84 -0.87 -4.24
C ASP A 76 15.07 0.40 -5.05
N GLU A 77 15.53 0.25 -6.29
CA GLU A 77 15.70 1.37 -7.23
C GLU A 77 14.37 2.07 -7.53
N ILE A 78 13.27 1.32 -7.72
CA ILE A 78 11.94 1.90 -7.91
C ILE A 78 11.50 2.66 -6.65
N ASN A 79 11.64 2.07 -5.46
CA ASN A 79 11.29 2.74 -4.20
C ASN A 79 12.11 4.00 -3.97
N LYS A 80 13.40 4.00 -4.34
CA LYS A 80 14.25 5.19 -4.32
C LYS A 80 13.71 6.29 -5.24
N LEU A 81 13.34 5.94 -6.47
CA LEU A 81 12.76 6.88 -7.43
C LEU A 81 11.39 7.42 -6.98
N LEU A 82 10.57 6.61 -6.30
CA LEU A 82 9.29 7.06 -5.75
C LEU A 82 9.47 8.09 -4.62
N ARG A 83 10.45 7.89 -3.74
CA ARG A 83 10.82 8.90 -2.74
C ARG A 83 11.32 10.18 -3.39
N GLU A 84 12.15 10.05 -4.42
CA GLU A 84 12.63 11.20 -5.18
C GLU A 84 11.49 11.95 -5.87
N LYS A 85 10.57 11.24 -6.54
CA LYS A 85 9.34 11.81 -7.10
C LYS A 85 8.57 12.61 -6.05
N ARG A 86 8.43 12.07 -4.83
CA ARG A 86 7.74 12.75 -3.73
C ARG A 86 8.41 14.07 -3.37
N HIS A 87 9.74 14.12 -3.31
CA HIS A 87 10.48 15.37 -3.07
C HIS A 87 10.24 16.41 -4.17
N TRP A 88 10.22 15.98 -5.44
CA TRP A 88 9.91 16.87 -6.56
C TRP A 88 8.44 17.35 -6.53
N GLU A 89 7.49 16.51 -6.14
CA GLU A 89 6.08 16.90 -6.01
C GLU A 89 5.85 17.90 -4.88
N VAL A 90 6.57 17.75 -3.75
CA VAL A 90 6.56 18.75 -2.66
C VAL A 90 7.15 20.08 -3.14
N GLN A 91 8.31 20.06 -3.80
CA GLN A 91 8.90 21.28 -4.34
C GLN A 91 7.98 22.00 -5.34
N ILE A 92 7.29 21.25 -6.22
CA ILE A 92 6.32 21.83 -7.16
C ILE A 92 5.21 22.54 -6.39
N LYS A 93 4.69 21.91 -5.33
CA LYS A 93 3.66 22.52 -4.48
C LYS A 93 4.17 23.78 -3.78
N ASP A 94 5.39 23.75 -3.23
CA ASP A 94 6.01 24.89 -2.54
C ASP A 94 6.25 26.07 -3.49
N LEU A 95 6.52 25.81 -4.78
CA LEU A 95 6.61 26.83 -5.83
C LEU A 95 5.25 27.33 -6.35
N GLY A 96 4.13 26.88 -5.76
CA GLY A 96 2.77 27.28 -6.15
C GLY A 96 2.16 26.46 -7.30
N GLY A 97 2.75 25.30 -7.61
CA GLY A 97 2.24 24.37 -8.62
C GLY A 97 1.15 23.42 -8.13
N PRO A 98 0.65 22.52 -8.99
CA PRO A 98 -0.40 21.58 -8.64
C PRO A 98 0.00 20.57 -7.56
N ASP A 99 -0.93 20.27 -6.64
CA ASP A 99 -0.74 19.21 -5.65
C ASP A 99 -0.95 17.82 -6.30
N TYR A 100 0.14 17.27 -6.83
CA TYR A 100 0.14 15.94 -7.46
C TYR A 100 -0.06 14.78 -6.48
N GLN A 101 0.11 14.96 -5.16
CA GLN A 101 -0.20 13.89 -4.20
C GLN A 101 -1.71 13.69 -4.08
N ARG A 102 -2.48 14.77 -4.18
CA ARG A 102 -3.94 14.75 -4.10
C ARG A 102 -4.61 14.52 -5.46
N VAL A 103 -4.11 15.17 -6.50
CA VAL A 103 -4.75 15.25 -7.82
C VAL A 103 -4.10 14.31 -8.85
N GLY A 104 -2.88 13.83 -8.58
CA GLY A 104 -2.13 13.03 -9.54
C GLY A 104 -2.76 11.65 -9.81
N PRO A 105 -2.61 11.12 -11.05
CA PRO A 105 -3.01 9.76 -11.35
C PRO A 105 -2.25 8.79 -10.45
N LYS A 106 -2.98 8.00 -9.65
CA LYS A 106 -2.44 6.90 -8.82
C LYS A 106 -1.95 5.71 -9.64
N MET A 107 -1.74 5.88 -10.96
CA MET A 107 -1.42 4.80 -11.89
C MET A 107 -0.20 3.97 -11.47
N LEU A 108 0.79 4.61 -10.84
CA LEU A 108 1.98 3.93 -10.29
C LEU A 108 1.71 3.20 -8.98
N ASP A 109 0.70 3.63 -8.22
CA ASP A 109 0.37 3.05 -6.91
C ASP A 109 -0.46 1.77 -7.04
N HIS A 110 -1.16 1.58 -8.15
CA HIS A 110 -1.96 0.36 -8.39
C HIS A 110 -1.10 -0.89 -8.64
N GLU A 111 0.11 -0.73 -9.17
CA GLU A 111 1.01 -1.85 -9.46
C GLU A 111 1.84 -2.27 -8.24
N GLY A 112 2.08 -1.36 -7.30
CA GLY A 112 2.84 -1.62 -6.07
C GLY A 112 1.93 -2.04 -4.91
N LYS A 113 2.23 -3.16 -4.26
CA LYS A 113 1.54 -3.56 -3.02
C LYS A 113 2.41 -3.18 -1.82
N GLU A 114 1.82 -2.54 -0.82
CA GLU A 114 2.47 -2.23 0.47
C GLU A 114 2.19 -3.36 1.46
N VAL A 115 3.20 -3.81 2.19
CA VAL A 115 3.02 -4.78 3.28
C VAL A 115 2.34 -4.05 4.45
N PRO A 116 1.25 -4.60 5.01
CA PRO A 116 0.61 -4.03 6.19
C PRO A 116 1.63 -3.84 7.34
N GLY A 117 1.76 -2.60 7.81
CA GLY A 117 2.74 -2.21 8.85
C GLY A 117 3.98 -1.48 8.34
N ASN A 118 4.37 -1.66 7.07
CA ASN A 118 5.48 -0.92 6.46
C ASN A 118 4.99 0.32 5.72
N LYS A 119 5.22 1.50 6.32
CA LYS A 119 4.83 2.78 5.70
C LYS A 119 5.81 3.19 4.60
N GLY A 120 5.42 2.95 3.35
CA GLY A 120 6.02 3.59 2.17
C GLY A 120 7.03 2.76 1.38
N TYR A 121 7.22 1.48 1.69
CA TYR A 121 7.97 0.55 0.83
C TYR A 121 6.99 -0.34 0.05
N LYS A 122 7.11 -0.33 -1.27
CA LYS A 122 6.22 -1.04 -2.19
C LYS A 122 6.95 -2.17 -2.89
N TYR A 123 6.24 -3.27 -3.13
CA TYR A 123 6.71 -4.37 -3.97
C TYR A 123 5.96 -4.36 -5.30
N PHE A 124 6.70 -4.38 -6.41
CA PHE A 124 6.18 -4.30 -7.77
C PHE A 124 6.35 -5.63 -8.52
N GLY A 125 5.40 -6.00 -9.38
CA GLY A 125 5.50 -7.18 -10.27
C GLY A 125 6.02 -8.44 -9.57
N ALA A 126 7.02 -9.10 -10.17
CA ALA A 126 7.65 -10.31 -9.64
C ALA A 126 8.31 -10.14 -8.25
N ALA A 127 8.57 -8.90 -7.80
CA ALA A 127 9.09 -8.66 -6.45
C ALA A 127 8.10 -9.08 -5.34
N LYS A 128 6.80 -9.18 -5.66
CA LYS A 128 5.77 -9.68 -4.74
C LYS A 128 5.84 -11.19 -4.52
N GLU A 129 6.38 -11.92 -5.49
CA GLU A 129 6.45 -13.38 -5.49
C GLU A 129 7.76 -13.90 -4.88
N LEU A 130 8.64 -12.99 -4.47
CA LEU A 130 9.90 -13.38 -3.85
C LEU A 130 9.67 -14.17 -2.56
N PRO A 131 10.49 -15.20 -2.30
CA PRO A 131 10.49 -15.92 -1.02
C PRO A 131 10.60 -14.95 0.16
N GLY A 132 9.80 -15.16 1.21
CA GLY A 132 9.68 -14.28 2.37
C GLY A 132 8.82 -13.02 2.17
N VAL A 133 8.75 -12.44 0.96
CA VAL A 133 7.84 -11.31 0.66
C VAL A 133 6.42 -11.80 0.40
N ARG A 134 6.29 -12.92 -0.32
CA ARG A 134 4.99 -13.54 -0.61
C ARG A 134 4.24 -13.89 0.68
N GLU A 135 4.94 -14.45 1.66
CA GLU A 135 4.39 -14.82 2.97
C GLU A 135 3.85 -13.59 3.74
N LEU A 136 4.51 -12.43 3.61
CA LEU A 136 4.03 -11.18 4.21
C LEU A 136 2.75 -10.66 3.54
N PHE A 137 2.46 -11.06 2.31
CA PHE A 137 1.27 -10.67 1.57
C PHE A 137 0.13 -11.68 1.64
N GLU A 138 0.44 -12.95 1.91
CA GLU A 138 -0.50 -13.99 2.33
C GLU A 138 -0.87 -13.74 3.80
N GLN A 139 -1.56 -12.63 4.07
CA GLN A 139 -2.21 -12.48 5.37
C GLN A 139 -3.28 -13.56 5.52
N GLU A 140 -3.35 -14.10 6.74
CA GLU A 140 -4.39 -15.05 7.16
C GLU A 140 -5.78 -14.56 6.72
N PRO A 141 -6.66 -15.48 6.29
CA PRO A 141 -8.01 -15.14 5.89
C PRO A 141 -8.65 -14.28 6.99
N PRO A 142 -9.42 -13.22 6.61
CA PRO A 142 -10.04 -12.35 7.59
C PRO A 142 -10.79 -13.20 8.60
N LEU A 143 -10.56 -12.94 9.89
CA LEU A 143 -11.25 -13.66 10.96
C LEU A 143 -12.75 -13.70 10.64
N PRO A 144 -13.41 -14.86 10.79
CA PRO A 144 -14.82 -14.99 10.44
C PRO A 144 -15.59 -13.87 11.13
N PRO A 145 -16.56 -13.23 10.42
CA PRO A 145 -17.27 -12.09 10.96
C PRO A 145 -17.84 -12.46 12.34
N ARG A 146 -17.54 -11.64 13.35
CA ARG A 146 -18.08 -11.86 14.69
C ARG A 146 -19.60 -11.81 14.57
N LYS A 147 -20.29 -12.80 15.16
CA LYS A 147 -21.75 -12.83 15.17
C LYS A 147 -22.28 -11.47 15.61
N THR A 148 -23.18 -10.90 14.83
CA THR A 148 -23.79 -9.62 15.19
C THR A 148 -24.68 -9.79 16.42
N ARG A 149 -24.97 -8.71 17.14
CA ARG A 149 -25.89 -8.77 18.29
C ARG A 149 -27.24 -9.37 17.89
N ALA A 150 -27.73 -9.07 16.68
CA ALA A 150 -28.99 -9.62 16.16
C ALA A 150 -28.92 -11.14 15.95
N GLU A 151 -27.79 -11.65 15.43
CA GLU A 151 -27.57 -13.10 15.28
C GLU A 151 -27.44 -13.80 16.63
N LEU A 152 -26.82 -13.15 17.62
CA LEU A 152 -26.73 -13.69 18.97
C LEU A 152 -28.10 -13.74 19.67
N MET A 153 -28.96 -12.75 19.41
CA MET A 153 -30.31 -12.68 20.00
C MET A 153 -31.35 -13.54 19.29
N LYS A 154 -31.02 -14.13 18.14
CA LYS A 154 -31.94 -14.99 17.38
C LYS A 154 -32.23 -16.32 18.07
N ASP A 155 -31.24 -16.83 18.80
CA ASP A 155 -31.33 -18.10 19.54
C ASP A 155 -31.69 -17.88 21.02
N ILE A 156 -32.02 -16.63 21.41
CA ILE A 156 -32.50 -16.28 22.75
C ILE A 156 -34.02 -16.22 22.68
N ASP A 157 -34.68 -17.21 23.29
CA ASP A 157 -36.12 -17.33 23.34
C ASP A 157 -36.70 -16.79 24.66
N ALA A 158 -38.03 -16.84 24.79
CA ALA A 158 -38.74 -16.45 26.00
C ALA A 158 -38.31 -17.29 27.23
N ASP A 159 -37.86 -18.52 26.98
CA ASP A 159 -37.43 -19.47 28.00
C ASP A 159 -36.10 -19.01 28.63
N TYR A 160 -35.19 -18.41 27.85
CA TYR A 160 -33.97 -17.77 28.39
C TYR A 160 -34.24 -16.68 29.43
N TYR A 161 -35.38 -16.00 29.33
CA TYR A 161 -35.81 -14.97 30.29
C TYR A 161 -36.76 -15.50 31.37
N GLY A 162 -37.00 -16.82 31.42
CA GLY A 162 -37.84 -17.45 32.44
C GLY A 162 -39.33 -17.15 32.31
N TYR A 163 -39.80 -16.62 31.16
CA TYR A 163 -41.22 -16.27 30.97
C TYR A 163 -42.16 -17.49 30.98
N ARG A 164 -41.64 -18.71 30.99
CA ARG A 164 -42.39 -19.96 31.07
C ARG A 164 -42.14 -20.76 32.36
N ASP A 165 -41.33 -20.24 33.28
CA ASP A 165 -41.02 -20.94 34.54
C ASP A 165 -42.25 -21.01 35.47
N ASP A 166 -43.25 -20.12 35.27
CA ASP A 166 -44.54 -20.16 35.98
C ASP A 166 -45.52 -21.19 35.39
N ASP A 167 -45.35 -21.57 34.12
CA ASP A 167 -46.31 -22.37 33.35
C ASP A 167 -46.11 -23.90 33.52
N ASP A 168 -44.92 -24.34 33.96
CA ASP A 168 -44.61 -25.76 34.17
C ASP A 168 -45.16 -26.32 35.51
N GLY A 169 -45.65 -25.43 36.39
CA GLY A 169 -46.21 -25.75 37.69
C GLY A 169 -45.18 -26.22 38.73
N ILE A 170 -43.88 -26.11 38.46
CA ILE A 170 -42.79 -26.54 39.34
C ILE A 170 -42.39 -25.43 40.32
N LEU A 171 -42.46 -24.16 39.89
CA LEU A 171 -42.00 -23.02 40.69
C LEU A 171 -42.82 -22.82 41.98
N ILE A 172 -44.15 -22.81 41.91
CA ILE A 172 -45.03 -22.55 43.06
C ILE A 172 -44.85 -23.60 44.18
N PRO A 173 -44.76 -24.92 43.91
CA PRO A 173 -44.42 -25.91 44.93
C PRO A 173 -43.06 -25.67 45.61
N LEU A 174 -42.02 -25.30 44.85
CA LEU A 174 -40.69 -25.02 45.39
C LEU A 174 -40.73 -23.78 46.30
N GLU A 175 -41.36 -22.70 45.86
CA GLU A 175 -41.54 -21.49 46.68
C GLU A 175 -42.30 -21.76 47.98
N GLN A 176 -43.33 -22.62 47.95
CA GLN A 176 -44.07 -22.99 49.16
C GLN A 176 -43.23 -23.82 50.13
N VAL A 177 -42.35 -24.68 49.64
CA VAL A 177 -41.41 -25.46 50.46
C VAL A 177 -40.39 -24.52 51.10
N ASP A 178 -39.80 -23.61 50.33
CA ASP A 178 -38.84 -22.62 50.82
C ASP A 178 -39.49 -21.67 51.84
N LEU A 179 -40.69 -21.17 51.57
CA LEU A 179 -41.43 -20.32 52.53
C LEU A 179 -41.78 -21.05 53.83
N ARG A 180 -42.11 -22.35 53.76
CA ARG A 180 -42.30 -23.17 54.97
C ARG A 180 -40.99 -23.35 55.72
N TYR A 181 -39.89 -23.56 55.01
CA TYR A 181 -38.56 -23.68 55.61
C TYR A 181 -38.16 -22.37 56.32
N ILE A 182 -38.33 -21.23 55.64
CA ILE A 182 -38.08 -19.89 56.21
C ILE A 182 -38.94 -19.64 57.45
N ARG A 183 -40.25 -19.93 57.39
CA ARG A 183 -41.15 -19.79 58.56
C ARG A 183 -40.79 -20.73 59.71
N PHE A 184 -40.34 -21.95 59.42
CA PHE A 184 -39.89 -22.89 60.44
C PHE A 184 -38.65 -22.35 61.16
N TYR A 185 -37.67 -21.82 60.42
CA TYR A 185 -36.49 -21.19 61.00
C TYR A 185 -36.82 -19.93 61.81
N ASP A 186 -37.66 -19.03 61.29
CA ASP A 186 -38.08 -17.82 62.02
C ASP A 186 -38.86 -18.14 63.30
N SER A 187 -39.64 -19.24 63.33
CA SER A 187 -40.36 -19.70 64.52
C SER A 187 -39.50 -20.45 65.56
N SER A 188 -38.24 -20.75 65.22
CA SER A 188 -37.30 -21.46 66.08
C SER A 188 -36.26 -20.56 66.76
N THR A 189 -36.39 -19.24 66.60
CA THR A 189 -35.65 -18.17 67.29
C THR A 189 -36.55 -17.46 68.29
#